data_AF-A0A023PR85-F1
#
_entry.id   AF-A0A023PR85-F1
#
_cell.length_a   1.000
_cell.length_b   1.000
_cell.length_c   1.000
_cell.angle_alpha   90.00
_cell.angle_beta   90.00
_cell.angle_gamma   90.00
#
_symmetry.space_group_name_H-M   'P 1'
#
loop_
_entity.id
_entity.type
_entity.pdbx_description
1 polymer ?
#
loop_
_entity_poly.entity_id
_entity_poly.type
_entity_poly.pdbx_seq_one_letter_code
_entity_poly.pdbx_strand_id
1 'polypeptide(L)' 'VIEQTLNKTVPEGSQVAEYLFHKGLFDSIVPRNPLKGVLSELFRLHSFFPWK' A
#
# COMPACT_ATOMS: atom_id res chain seq x y z
N VAL A 1 -11.21 18.07 2.34
CA VAL A 1 -11.38 17.74 3.77
C VAL A 1 -10.18 18.19 4.61
N ILE A 2 -9.01 17.54 4.58
CA ILE A 2 -7.89 17.83 5.50
C ILE A 2 -7.47 19.32 5.48
N GLU A 3 -7.22 19.89 4.31
CA GLU A 3 -6.83 21.30 4.18
C GLU A 3 -7.89 22.26 4.74
N GLN A 4 -9.16 21.98 4.46
CA GLN A 4 -10.29 22.77 4.95
C GLN A 4 -10.44 22.64 6.47
N THR A 5 -10.26 21.44 7.02
CA THR A 5 -10.35 21.17 8.46
C THR A 5 -9.22 21.84 9.24
N LEU A 6 -8.01 21.86 8.69
CA LEU A 6 -6.82 22.40 9.35
C LEU A 6 -6.51 23.86 8.97
N ASN A 7 -7.23 24.40 7.98
CA ASN A 7 -6.98 25.70 7.35
C ASN A 7 -5.51 25.91 6.94
N LYS A 8 -4.89 24.87 6.37
CA LYS A 8 -3.49 24.83 5.95
C LYS A 8 -3.37 24.00 4.67
N THR A 9 -2.43 24.36 3.80
CA THR A 9 -2.13 23.56 2.61
C THR A 9 -1.52 22.22 3.01
N VAL A 10 -1.97 21.15 2.37
CA VAL A 10 -1.40 19.81 2.51
C VAL A 10 -0.32 19.68 1.45
N PRO A 11 0.90 19.27 1.82
CA PRO A 11 1.96 19.09 0.83
C PRO A 11 1.52 18.11 -0.25
N GLU A 12 1.79 18.45 -1.51
CA GLU A 12 1.52 17.56 -2.63
C GLU A 12 2.25 16.23 -2.43
N GLY A 13 1.59 15.12 -2.76
CA GLY A 13 2.15 13.78 -2.55
C GLY A 13 2.05 13.24 -1.13
N SER A 14 1.52 13.99 -0.14
CA SER A 14 1.41 13.49 1.26
C SER A 14 0.56 12.22 1.42
N GLN A 15 -0.23 11.84 0.40
CA GLN A 15 -1.09 10.67 0.42
C GLN A 15 -0.76 9.66 -0.68
N VAL A 16 0.37 9.83 -1.38
CA VAL A 16 0.84 8.82 -2.33
C VAL A 16 1.49 7.64 -1.59
N ALA A 17 1.54 6.48 -2.24
CA ALA A 17 2.04 5.25 -1.65
C ALA A 17 3.48 5.40 -1.14
N GLU A 18 4.32 6.11 -1.90
CA GLU A 18 5.74 6.37 -1.63
C GLU A 18 5.92 7.13 -0.32
N TYR A 19 5.17 8.22 -0.12
CA TYR A 19 5.24 9.01 1.11
C TYR A 19 4.81 8.17 2.32
N LEU A 20 3.70 7.44 2.20
CA LEU A 20 3.13 6.66 3.29
C LEU A 20 3.95 5.41 3.63
N PHE A 21 4.63 4.82 2.65
CA PHE A 21 5.59 3.74 2.87
C PHE A 21 6.75 4.19 3.74
N HIS A 22 7.32 5.38 3.49
CA HIS A 22 8.35 5.95 4.35
C HIS A 22 7.85 6.30 5.77
N LYS A 23 6.54 6.43 5.97
CA LYS A 23 5.92 6.58 7.29
C LYS A 23 5.57 5.25 7.97
N GLY A 24 5.83 4.12 7.33
CA GLY A 24 5.56 2.79 7.88
C GLY A 24 4.10 2.37 7.84
N LEU A 25 3.25 3.04 7.04
CA LEU A 25 1.84 2.66 6.89
C LEU A 25 1.63 1.49 5.93
N PHE A 26 2.60 1.21 5.06
CA PHE A 26 2.55 0.10 4.11
C PHE A 26 3.79 -0.77 4.26
N ASP A 27 3.60 -2.09 4.19
CA ASP A 27 4.71 -3.06 4.23
C ASP A 27 5.48 -3.15 2.91
N SER A 28 4.82 -2.83 1.78
CA SER A 28 5.44 -2.93 0.44
C SER A 28 4.69 -2.07 -0.59
N ILE A 29 5.42 -1.55 -1.58
CA ILE A 29 4.87 -0.95 -2.80
C ILE A 29 5.16 -1.92 -3.96
N VAL A 30 4.11 -2.45 -4.58
CA VAL A 30 4.24 -3.48 -5.62
C VAL A 30 3.91 -2.87 -6.99
N PRO A 31 4.85 -2.86 -7.95
CA PRO A 31 4.56 -2.44 -9.32
C PRO A 31 3.47 -3.30 -9.95
N ARG A 32 2.72 -2.76 -10.92
CA ARG A 32 1.56 -3.44 -11.50
C ARG A 32 1.90 -4.80 -12.14
N ASN A 33 3.02 -4.89 -12.85
CA ASN A 33 3.42 -6.09 -13.58
C ASN A 33 3.61 -7.33 -12.67
N PRO A 34 4.36 -7.25 -11.54
CA PRO A 34 4.52 -8.39 -10.62
C PRO A 34 3.33 -8.64 -9.68
N LEU A 35 2.31 -7.77 -9.63
CA LEU A 35 1.23 -7.82 -8.62
C LEU A 35 0.57 -9.20 -8.48
N LYS A 36 0.29 -9.87 -9.59
CA LYS A 36 -0.33 -11.22 -9.57
C LYS A 36 0.56 -12.24 -8.86
N GLY A 37 1.88 -12.19 -9.11
CA GLY A 37 2.84 -13.08 -8.47
C GLY A 37 2.88 -12.86 -6.96
N VAL A 38 3.04 -11.60 -6.54
CA VAL A 38 3.08 -11.23 -5.11
C VAL A 38 1.81 -11.67 -4.38
N LEU A 39 0.63 -11.40 -4.93
CA LEU A 39 -0.63 -11.84 -4.34
C LEU A 39 -0.73 -13.37 -4.25
N SER A 40 -0.25 -14.09 -5.26
CA SER A 40 -0.26 -15.56 -5.25
C SER A 40 0.64 -16.12 -4.13
N GLU A 41 1.79 -15.49 -3.89
CA GLU A 41 2.70 -15.86 -2.80
C GLU A 41 2.09 -15.56 -1.43
N LEU A 42 1.48 -14.39 -1.25
CA LEU A 42 0.80 -14.01 0.00
C LEU A 42 -0.34 -14.98 0.33
N PHE A 43 -1.21 -15.30 -0.64
CA PHE A 43 -2.30 -16.24 -0.41
C PHE A 43 -1.80 -17.65 -0.08
N ARG A 44 -0.71 -18.10 -0.71
CA ARG A 44 -0.07 -19.38 -0.36
C ARG A 44 0.49 -19.34 1.07
N LEU A 45 1.18 -18.26 1.44
CA LEU A 45 1.73 -18.08 2.79
C LEU A 45 0.64 -18.15 3.85
N HIS A 46 -0.51 -17.52 3.60
CA HIS A 46 -1.65 -17.51 4.52
C HIS A 46 -2.58 -18.73 4.40
N SER A 47 -2.15 -19.80 3.70
CA SER A 47 -2.94 -21.04 3.52
C SER A 47 -4.36 -20.79 2.99
N PHE A 48 -4.53 -19.75 2.16
CA PHE A 48 -5.81 -19.37 1.58
C PHE A 48 -6.28 -20.37 0.51
N PHE A 49 -5.34 -21.17 0.00
CA PHE A 49 -5.62 -22.31 -0.85
C PHE A 49 -5.30 -23.60 -0.10
N PRO A 50 -6.13 -24.64 -0.23
CA PRO A 50 -5.82 -25.95 0.34
C PRO A 50 -4.52 -26.47 -0.24
N TRP A 51 -3.68 -27.04 0.62
CA TRP A 51 -2.55 -27.84 0.17
C TRP A 51 -3.13 -29.03 -0.60
N LYS A 52 -2.61 -29.27 -1.80
CA LYS A 52 -2.89 -30.52 -2.52
C LYS A 52 -2.37 -31.71 -1.73
#